data_AF-A0A942NPN9-F1
#
_entry.id   AF-A0A942NPN9-F1
#
_cell.length_a   1.000
_cell.length_b   1.000
_cell.length_c   1.000
_cell.angle_alpha   90.00
_cell.angle_beta   90.00
_cell.angle_gamma   90.00
#
_symmetry.space_group_name_H-M   'P 1'
#
loop_
_entity.id
_entity.type
_entity.pdbx_description
1 polymer ?
#
loop_
_entity_poly.entity_id
_entity_poly.type
_entity_poly.pdbx_seq_one_letter_code
_entity_poly.pdbx_strand_id
1 'polypeptide(L)'
;MKAKIVVLLISLSLVFTSCATLKTKTTKTMDIYGDGVIQMPIIVDLNVSEVKAETKISSQSLSIDDLKNEAVADLLKKADADVLIEPKFEVVINGSMNTVTVSGFPASYSNFRQIQLSDVELLNVGIAQKAKTHEPAPAPTKKKKTGKGFAIGASILAGAALFVLIVLTS
;
A
#
# COMPACT_ATOMS: atom_id res chain seq x y z
N MET A 1 21.40 -54.83 5.86
CA MET A 1 20.09 -54.15 6.03
C MET A 1 20.21 -52.65 6.30
N LYS A 2 21.23 -52.19 7.03
CA LYS A 2 21.45 -50.76 7.36
C LYS A 2 21.65 -49.85 6.12
N ALA A 3 22.43 -50.29 5.13
CA ALA A 3 22.68 -49.50 3.90
C ALA A 3 21.43 -49.29 3.02
N LYS A 4 20.51 -50.27 2.95
CA LYS A 4 19.26 -50.16 2.17
C LYS A 4 18.26 -49.18 2.80
N ILE A 5 18.24 -49.09 4.12
CA ILE A 5 17.42 -48.13 4.88
C ILE A 5 17.94 -46.70 4.72
N VAL A 6 19.27 -46.51 4.70
CA VAL A 6 19.87 -45.19 4.52
C VAL A 6 19.65 -44.65 3.10
N VAL A 7 19.78 -45.48 2.06
CA VAL A 7 19.50 -45.08 0.68
C VAL A 7 18.02 -44.69 0.48
N LEU A 8 17.10 -45.39 1.15
CA LEU A 8 15.67 -45.09 1.09
C LEU A 8 15.28 -43.80 1.83
N LEU A 9 15.97 -43.46 2.92
CA LEU A 9 15.78 -42.20 3.63
C LEU A 9 16.34 -40.99 2.88
N ILE A 10 17.42 -41.17 2.12
CA ILE A 10 18.00 -40.10 1.29
C ILE A 10 17.14 -39.84 0.05
N SER A 11 16.55 -40.86 -0.59
CA SER A 11 15.67 -40.64 -1.74
C SER A 11 14.35 -39.97 -1.36
N LEU A 12 13.86 -40.20 -0.14
CA LEU A 12 12.62 -39.61 0.37
C LEU A 12 12.75 -38.10 0.71
N SER A 13 13.95 -37.62 1.05
CA SER A 13 14.16 -36.20 1.39
C SER A 13 14.25 -35.29 0.16
N LEU A 14 14.53 -35.83 -1.04
CA LEU A 14 14.61 -35.03 -2.27
C LEU A 14 13.23 -34.60 -2.82
N VAL A 15 12.14 -35.23 -2.38
CA VAL A 15 10.81 -35.02 -2.97
C VAL A 15 10.08 -33.79 -2.39
N PHE A 16 10.53 -33.24 -1.26
CA PHE A 16 9.91 -32.07 -0.61
C PHE A 16 10.36 -30.70 -1.15
N THR A 17 11.24 -30.66 -2.16
CA THR A 17 11.85 -29.39 -2.62
C THR A 17 11.11 -28.70 -3.78
N SER A 18 10.04 -29.29 -4.32
CA SER A 18 9.39 -28.75 -5.51
C SER A 18 8.02 -28.11 -5.24
N CYS A 19 7.84 -26.93 -5.83
CA CYS A 19 6.61 -26.12 -5.97
C CYS A 19 6.26 -25.08 -4.89
N ALA A 20 7.17 -24.13 -4.64
CA ALA A 20 6.72 -22.75 -4.46
C ALA A 20 6.35 -22.17 -5.84
N THR A 21 5.07 -22.29 -6.24
CA THR A 21 4.55 -21.61 -7.44
C THR A 21 4.52 -20.10 -7.17
N LEU A 22 5.60 -19.42 -7.51
CA LEU A 22 5.64 -17.96 -7.55
C LEU A 22 4.65 -17.49 -8.62
N LYS A 23 3.47 -17.05 -8.18
CA LYS A 23 2.51 -16.33 -9.03
C LYS A 23 3.10 -14.96 -9.36
N THR A 24 3.98 -14.90 -10.36
CA THR A 24 4.47 -13.65 -10.91
C THR A 24 3.32 -12.96 -11.63
N LYS A 25 2.72 -11.95 -10.98
CA LYS A 25 1.90 -10.96 -11.67
C LYS A 25 2.85 -10.09 -12.50
N THR A 26 3.02 -10.43 -13.76
CA THR A 26 3.74 -9.59 -14.72
C THR A 26 2.76 -8.56 -15.26
N THR A 27 2.69 -7.40 -14.62
CA THR A 27 2.03 -6.24 -15.20
C THR A 27 2.88 -5.77 -16.37
N LYS A 28 2.28 -5.52 -17.55
CA LYS A 28 2.99 -4.82 -18.62
C LYS A 28 3.20 -3.38 -18.17
N THR A 29 4.38 -3.07 -17.64
CA THR A 29 4.80 -1.70 -17.34
C THR A 29 5.64 -1.22 -18.51
N MET A 30 5.23 -0.12 -19.13
CA MET A 30 6.06 0.62 -20.05
C MET A 30 6.68 1.76 -19.25
N ASP A 31 8.00 1.70 -19.04
CA ASP A 31 8.73 2.85 -18.50
C ASP A 31 8.71 3.96 -19.56
N ILE A 32 8.13 5.10 -19.24
CA ILE A 32 8.12 6.27 -20.12
C ILE A 32 9.51 6.92 -20.00
N TYR A 33 10.46 6.50 -20.83
CA TYR A 33 11.76 7.14 -20.96
C TYR A 33 11.68 8.28 -21.99
N GLY A 34 11.72 9.53 -21.51
CA GLY A 34 11.74 10.77 -22.32
C GLY A 34 10.47 11.64 -22.20
N ASP A 35 10.54 12.89 -22.69
CA ASP A 35 9.48 13.95 -22.68
C ASP A 35 8.18 13.58 -23.45
N GLY A 36 7.96 12.31 -23.76
CA GLY A 36 6.96 11.84 -24.73
C GLY A 36 5.54 11.66 -24.21
N VAL A 37 5.27 11.87 -22.92
CA VAL A 37 3.90 11.80 -22.36
C VAL A 37 3.64 13.03 -21.50
N ILE A 38 2.89 13.97 -22.06
CA ILE A 38 2.34 15.10 -21.32
C ILE A 38 1.03 14.63 -20.69
N GLN A 39 1.04 14.40 -19.38
CA GLN A 39 -0.18 14.10 -18.65
C GLN A 39 -1.01 15.39 -18.49
N MET A 40 -2.11 15.47 -19.21
CA MET A 40 -3.08 16.56 -19.03
C MET A 40 -3.82 16.34 -17.69
N PRO A 41 -3.83 17.33 -16.78
CA PRO A 41 -4.59 17.21 -15.54
C PRO A 41 -6.09 17.17 -15.83
N ILE A 42 -6.79 16.40 -14.99
CA ILE A 42 -8.26 16.38 -14.95
C ILE A 42 -8.69 17.44 -13.93
N ILE A 43 -9.55 18.35 -14.36
CA ILE A 43 -10.24 19.29 -13.49
C ILE A 43 -11.58 18.69 -13.12
N VAL A 44 -11.96 18.89 -11.86
CA VAL A 44 -13.23 18.44 -11.30
C VAL A 44 -13.89 19.62 -10.61
N ASP A 45 -15.19 19.77 -10.85
CA ASP A 45 -16.00 20.78 -10.20
C ASP A 45 -16.47 20.21 -8.86
N LEU A 46 -16.32 20.98 -7.79
CA LEU A 46 -16.76 20.58 -6.46
C LEU A 46 -18.11 21.23 -6.15
N ASN A 47 -19.15 20.40 -6.03
CA ASN A 47 -20.48 20.87 -5.63
C ASN A 47 -20.59 20.84 -4.10
N VAL A 48 -20.50 22.01 -3.47
CA VAL A 48 -20.51 22.16 -2.01
C VAL A 48 -21.93 22.45 -1.53
N SER A 49 -22.43 21.67 -0.57
CA SER A 49 -23.70 21.95 0.09
C SER A 49 -23.61 23.25 0.89
N GLU A 50 -24.60 24.13 0.75
CA GLU A 50 -24.73 25.34 1.57
C GLU A 50 -25.13 25.01 3.02
N VAL A 51 -25.68 23.82 3.25
CA VAL A 51 -26.13 23.38 4.58
C VAL A 51 -24.99 22.65 5.28
N LYS A 52 -24.62 23.16 6.45
CA LYS A 52 -23.65 22.52 7.35
C LYS A 52 -24.21 21.22 7.92
N ALA A 53 -23.47 20.13 7.76
CA ALA A 53 -23.77 18.85 8.38
C ALA A 53 -22.96 18.67 9.67
N GLU A 54 -23.51 17.90 10.60
CA GLU A 54 -22.88 17.58 11.88
C GLU A 54 -23.13 16.13 12.26
N THR A 55 -22.12 15.45 12.80
CA THR A 55 -22.29 14.15 13.44
C THR A 55 -21.46 14.08 14.72
N LYS A 56 -21.88 13.20 15.64
CA LYS A 56 -21.26 13.00 16.94
C LYS A 56 -21.03 11.51 17.17
N ILE A 57 -19.79 11.15 17.47
CA ILE A 57 -19.40 9.77 17.79
C ILE A 57 -18.68 9.74 19.13
N SER A 58 -18.92 8.70 19.91
CA SER A 58 -18.24 8.47 21.19
C SER A 58 -17.65 7.07 21.23
N SER A 59 -16.44 6.95 21.75
CA SER A 59 -15.75 5.68 21.93
C SER A 59 -14.83 5.72 23.14
N GLN A 60 -14.67 4.58 23.80
CA GLN A 60 -13.73 4.39 24.91
C GLN A 60 -12.42 3.72 24.46
N SER A 61 -12.40 3.11 23.28
CA SER A 61 -11.30 2.26 22.81
C SER A 61 -10.46 2.91 21.70
N LEU A 62 -11.02 3.91 21.01
CA LEU A 62 -10.35 4.56 19.89
C LEU A 62 -9.53 5.77 20.35
N SER A 63 -8.40 5.97 19.68
CA SER A 63 -7.64 7.21 19.81
C SER A 63 -8.48 8.39 19.30
N ILE A 64 -8.19 9.61 19.77
CA ILE A 64 -8.91 10.80 19.34
C ILE A 64 -8.81 11.00 17.83
N ASP A 65 -7.67 10.67 17.22
CA ASP A 65 -7.47 10.86 15.77
C ASP A 65 -8.21 9.82 14.95
N ASP A 66 -8.26 8.55 15.39
CA ASP A 66 -9.11 7.54 14.77
C ASP A 66 -10.59 7.90 14.89
N LEU A 67 -10.99 8.45 16.05
CA LEU A 67 -12.37 8.87 16.30
C LEU A 67 -12.76 10.08 15.45
N LYS A 68 -11.84 11.01 15.15
CA LYS A 68 -12.05 12.10 14.18
C LYS A 68 -12.25 11.56 12.77
N ASN A 69 -11.41 10.61 12.34
CA ASN A 69 -11.52 10.01 11.01
C ASN A 69 -12.84 9.24 10.86
N GLU A 70 -13.23 8.48 11.89
CA GLU A 70 -14.51 7.78 11.92
C GLU A 70 -15.69 8.75 11.88
N ALA A 71 -15.61 9.87 12.62
CA ALA A 71 -16.64 10.89 12.60
C ALA A 71 -16.79 11.54 11.21
N VAL A 72 -15.68 11.82 10.52
CA VAL A 72 -15.72 12.32 9.13
C VAL A 72 -16.34 11.28 8.20
N ALA A 73 -15.94 10.02 8.29
CA ALA A 73 -16.46 8.95 7.45
C ALA A 73 -17.98 8.74 7.64
N ASP A 74 -18.45 8.76 8.89
CA ASP A 74 -19.87 8.66 9.23
C ASP A 74 -20.66 9.87 8.72
N LEU A 75 -20.14 11.10 8.86
CA LEU A 75 -20.78 12.30 8.33
C LEU A 75 -20.93 12.23 6.82
N LEU A 76 -19.85 11.90 6.10
CA LEU A 76 -19.85 11.81 4.64
C LEU A 76 -20.81 10.72 4.15
N LYS A 77 -20.84 9.57 4.82
CA LYS A 77 -21.78 8.49 4.51
C LYS A 77 -23.24 8.90 4.74
N LYS A 78 -23.55 9.64 5.80
CA LYS A 78 -24.90 10.15 6.08
C LYS A 78 -25.33 11.23 5.09
N ALA A 79 -24.38 12.02 4.62
CA ALA A 79 -24.61 13.12 3.68
C ALA A 79 -24.52 12.69 2.20
N ASP A 80 -24.20 11.43 1.91
CA ASP A 80 -23.92 10.92 0.55
C ASP A 80 -22.92 11.81 -0.22
N ALA A 81 -21.82 12.16 0.45
CA ALA A 81 -20.83 13.12 -0.04
C ALA A 81 -19.43 12.50 -0.13
N ASP A 82 -18.60 13.05 -1.02
CA ASP A 82 -17.24 12.57 -1.27
C ASP A 82 -16.21 13.24 -0.36
N VAL A 83 -16.40 14.52 -0.05
CA VAL A 83 -15.43 15.36 0.66
C VAL A 83 -16.14 16.25 1.68
N LEU A 84 -15.47 16.52 2.80
CA LEU A 84 -15.94 17.47 3.81
C LEU A 84 -15.09 18.74 3.74
N ILE A 85 -15.73 19.87 3.48
CA ILE A 85 -15.10 21.19 3.38
C ILE A 85 -15.19 21.91 4.73
N GLU A 86 -14.07 22.53 5.11
CA GLU A 86 -13.87 23.21 6.40
C GLU A 86 -14.31 22.39 7.62
N PRO A 87 -13.74 21.19 7.83
CA PRO A 87 -14.10 20.36 8.96
C PRO A 87 -13.70 21.04 10.28
N LYS A 88 -14.66 21.17 11.19
CA LYS A 88 -14.46 21.60 12.57
C LYS A 88 -14.67 20.42 13.50
N PHE A 89 -13.70 20.17 14.37
CA PHE A 89 -13.75 19.12 15.37
C PHE A 89 -13.91 19.71 16.77
N GLU A 90 -14.86 19.18 17.53
CA GLU A 90 -15.02 19.44 18.95
C GLU A 90 -14.82 18.13 19.71
N VAL A 91 -13.92 18.13 20.69
CA VAL A 91 -13.52 16.93 21.43
C VAL A 91 -13.86 17.12 22.90
N VAL A 92 -14.61 16.17 23.46
CA VAL A 92 -14.96 16.13 24.88
C VAL A 92 -14.45 14.82 25.46
N ILE A 93 -13.63 14.91 26.50
CA ILE A 93 -13.04 13.75 27.20
C ILE A 93 -13.71 13.64 28.56
N ASN A 94 -14.49 12.59 28.76
CA ASN A 94 -15.19 12.30 30.02
C ASN A 94 -14.69 10.97 30.60
N GLY A 95 -13.65 11.04 31.43
CA GLY A 95 -13.03 9.84 32.01
C GLY A 95 -12.44 8.93 30.93
N SER A 96 -12.98 7.73 30.79
CA SER A 96 -12.59 6.77 29.75
C SER A 96 -13.30 6.98 28.41
N MET A 97 -14.30 7.87 28.34
CA MET A 97 -15.09 8.08 27.13
C MET A 97 -14.65 9.33 26.39
N ASN A 98 -14.18 9.14 25.16
CA ASN A 98 -13.87 10.22 24.23
C ASN A 98 -15.08 10.45 23.32
N THR A 99 -15.47 11.69 23.17
CA THR A 99 -16.57 12.11 22.28
C THR A 99 -16.03 13.13 21.29
N VAL A 100 -16.24 12.90 19.99
CA VAL A 100 -15.89 13.83 18.93
C VAL A 100 -17.17 14.22 18.18
N THR A 101 -17.40 15.52 18.09
CA THR A 101 -18.37 16.11 17.17
C THR A 101 -17.61 16.70 15.99
N VAL A 102 -18.01 16.34 14.77
CA VAL A 102 -17.47 16.94 13.55
C VAL A 102 -18.58 17.67 12.81
N SER A 103 -18.28 18.86 12.33
CA SER A 103 -19.18 19.65 11.48
C SER A 103 -18.43 20.22 10.28
N GLY A 104 -19.13 20.46 9.18
CA GLY A 104 -18.55 21.03 7.96
C GLY A 104 -19.54 21.04 6.81
N PHE A 105 -19.08 21.44 5.63
CA PHE A 105 -19.90 21.48 4.42
C PHE A 105 -19.60 20.25 3.55
N PRO A 106 -20.53 19.28 3.47
CA PRO A 106 -20.34 18.13 2.60
C PRO A 106 -20.35 18.56 1.14
N ALA A 107 -19.50 17.93 0.33
CA ALA A 107 -19.35 18.24 -1.08
C ALA A 107 -19.13 16.97 -1.91
N SER A 108 -19.59 17.02 -3.15
CA SER A 108 -19.48 15.91 -4.09
C SER A 108 -18.78 16.35 -5.37
N TYR A 109 -18.02 15.44 -5.95
CA TYR A 109 -17.33 15.70 -7.21
C TYR A 109 -18.28 15.67 -8.39
N SER A 110 -18.09 16.57 -9.33
CA SER A 110 -18.90 16.66 -10.54
C SER A 110 -18.06 17.10 -11.75
N ASN A 111 -18.57 16.82 -12.95
CA ASN A 111 -18.02 17.33 -14.21
C ASN A 111 -16.51 17.11 -14.40
N PHE A 112 -16.05 15.86 -14.29
CA PHE A 112 -14.67 15.48 -14.57
C PHE A 112 -14.34 15.74 -16.04
N ARG A 113 -13.45 16.70 -16.31
CA ARG A 113 -13.03 17.08 -17.66
C ARG A 113 -11.53 17.32 -17.75
N GLN A 114 -10.99 17.20 -18.96
CA GLN A 114 -9.63 17.65 -19.22
C GLN A 114 -9.55 19.17 -19.08
N ILE A 115 -8.43 19.65 -18.55
CA ILE A 115 -8.14 21.07 -18.45
C ILE A 115 -8.31 21.78 -19.80
N GLN A 116 -9.01 22.91 -19.81
CA GLN A 116 -9.14 23.79 -20.96
C GLN A 116 -8.36 25.09 -20.73
N LEU A 117 -8.08 25.83 -21.81
CA LEU A 117 -7.39 27.13 -21.73
C LEU A 117 -8.11 28.13 -20.81
N SER A 118 -9.44 28.07 -20.72
CA SER A 118 -10.24 28.89 -19.80
C SER A 118 -10.01 28.56 -18.32
N ASP A 119 -9.61 27.32 -18.01
CA ASP A 119 -9.35 26.90 -16.62
C ASP A 119 -7.99 27.42 -16.11
N VAL A 120 -7.09 27.83 -17.02
CA VAL A 120 -5.74 28.31 -16.68
C VAL A 120 -5.80 29.56 -15.79
N GLU A 121 -6.77 30.44 -16.03
CA GLU A 121 -6.98 31.62 -15.19
C GLU A 121 -7.39 31.23 -13.77
N LEU A 122 -8.29 30.26 -13.61
CA LEU A 122 -8.72 29.77 -12.29
C LEU A 122 -7.58 29.09 -11.52
N LEU A 123 -6.69 28.39 -12.22
CA LEU A 123 -5.50 27.78 -11.61
C LEU A 123 -4.48 28.82 -11.16
N ASN A 124 -4.29 29.90 -11.93
CA ASN A 124 -3.36 30.98 -11.58
C ASN A 124 -3.81 31.77 -10.34
N VAL A 125 -5.12 31.79 -10.05
CA VAL A 125 -5.69 32.41 -8.83
C VAL A 125 -5.42 31.55 -7.57
N GLY A 126 -4.89 30.33 -7.72
CA GLY A 126 -4.34 29.55 -6.60
C GLY A 126 -5.36 28.80 -5.73
N ILE A 127 -6.62 28.71 -6.17
CA ILE A 127 -7.72 28.08 -5.41
C ILE A 127 -7.73 26.54 -5.58
N ALA A 128 -6.98 26.01 -6.54
CA ALA A 128 -7.01 24.60 -6.87
C ALA A 128 -6.24 23.73 -5.86
N GLN A 129 -6.96 22.85 -5.17
CA GLN A 129 -6.37 21.81 -4.34
C GLN A 129 -5.81 20.70 -5.23
N LYS A 130 -4.52 20.37 -5.09
CA LYS A 130 -3.90 19.26 -5.82
C LYS A 130 -4.20 17.94 -5.11
N ALA A 131 -4.86 17.01 -5.80
CA ALA A 131 -5.00 15.65 -5.31
C ALA A 131 -3.62 14.96 -5.27
N LYS A 132 -3.25 14.41 -4.11
CA LYS A 132 -2.00 13.65 -3.97
C LYS A 132 -2.23 12.24 -4.49
N THR A 133 -1.73 11.95 -5.69
CA THR A 133 -1.75 10.59 -6.24
C THR A 133 -0.71 9.71 -5.56
N HIS A 134 -0.98 8.40 -5.50
CA HIS A 134 -0.01 7.43 -5.01
C HIS A 134 1.07 7.23 -6.08
N GLU A 135 2.19 7.93 -5.94
CA GLU A 135 3.37 7.63 -6.74
C GLU A 135 4.02 6.35 -6.20
N PRO A 136 4.21 5.30 -7.03
CA PRO A 136 4.94 4.13 -6.60
C PRO A 136 6.36 4.57 -6.24
N ALA A 137 6.81 4.21 -5.04
CA ALA A 137 8.16 4.50 -4.59
C ALA A 137 9.17 4.05 -5.67
N PRO A 138 10.15 4.90 -6.04
CA PRO A 138 11.14 4.53 -7.05
C PRO A 138 11.75 3.18 -6.67
N ALA A 139 11.69 2.24 -7.61
CA ALA A 139 12.17 0.88 -7.37
C ALA A 139 13.59 0.94 -6.79
N PRO A 140 13.88 0.22 -5.69
CA PRO A 140 15.22 0.22 -5.13
C PRO A 140 16.19 -0.30 -6.19
N THR A 141 17.08 0.56 -6.69
CA THR A 141 18.16 0.18 -7.59
C THR A 141 18.96 -0.92 -6.89
N LYS A 142 18.80 -2.17 -7.35
CA LYS A 142 19.57 -3.31 -6.82
C LYS A 142 21.05 -3.04 -7.07
N LYS A 143 21.78 -2.55 -6.07
CA LYS A 143 23.25 -2.59 -6.08
C LYS A 143 23.64 -4.06 -6.18
N LYS A 144 24.25 -4.41 -7.31
CA LYS A 144 24.81 -5.73 -7.62
C LYS A 144 25.89 -6.03 -6.57
N LYS A 145 25.53 -6.74 -5.49
CA LYS A 145 26.52 -7.32 -4.55
C LYS A 145 27.21 -8.47 -5.27
N THR A 146 28.31 -8.16 -5.93
CA THR A 146 29.30 -9.12 -6.39
C THR A 146 29.90 -9.87 -5.20
N GLY A 147 29.85 -11.19 -5.27
CA GLY A 147 30.80 -12.08 -4.59
C GLY A 147 30.59 -12.31 -3.09
N LYS A 148 29.65 -13.19 -2.73
CA LYS A 148 29.74 -14.02 -1.50
C LYS A 148 28.83 -15.27 -1.52
N GLY A 149 28.26 -15.63 -2.68
CA GLY A 149 27.45 -16.85 -2.84
C GLY A 149 28.26 -18.10 -3.20
N PHE A 150 29.52 -17.97 -3.61
CA PHE A 150 30.33 -19.12 -4.03
C PHE A 150 30.93 -19.91 -2.85
N ALA A 151 30.91 -19.36 -1.63
CA ALA A 151 31.48 -20.02 -0.46
C ALA A 151 30.55 -21.05 0.20
N ILE A 152 29.23 -21.01 -0.07
CA ILE A 152 28.26 -21.91 0.58
C ILE A 152 28.03 -23.18 -0.26
N GLY A 153 28.28 -23.13 -1.58
CA GLY A 153 28.18 -24.31 -2.45
C GLY A 153 29.30 -25.33 -2.27
N ALA A 154 30.50 -24.88 -1.88
CA ALA A 154 31.66 -25.76 -1.71
C ALA A 154 31.64 -26.54 -0.38
N SER A 155 31.03 -26.01 0.68
CA SER A 155 30.98 -26.67 1.99
C SER A 155 29.98 -27.84 2.04
N ILE A 156 28.87 -27.74 1.31
CA ILE A 156 27.85 -28.81 1.26
C ILE A 156 28.36 -30.01 0.44
N LEU A 157 29.08 -29.75 -0.67
CA LEU A 157 29.70 -30.81 -1.47
C LEU A 157 30.84 -31.54 -0.73
N ALA A 158 31.64 -30.81 0.06
CA ALA A 158 32.70 -31.40 0.87
C ALA A 158 32.14 -32.24 2.05
N GLY A 159 31.07 -31.76 2.71
CA GLY A 159 30.42 -32.49 3.80
C GLY A 159 29.75 -33.79 3.34
N ALA A 160 29.12 -33.79 2.16
CA ALA A 160 28.52 -34.98 1.58
C ALA A 160 29.57 -36.03 1.16
N ALA A 161 30.70 -35.60 0.59
CA ALA A 161 31.77 -36.51 0.19
C ALA A 161 32.47 -37.18 1.39
N LEU A 162 32.70 -36.44 2.49
CA LEU A 162 33.32 -36.97 3.69
C LEU A 162 32.44 -38.01 4.40
N PHE A 163 31.12 -37.77 4.42
CA PHE A 163 30.17 -38.67 5.08
C PHE A 163 29.99 -40.00 4.31
N VAL A 164 30.05 -39.97 2.98
CA VAL A 164 30.01 -41.18 2.14
C VAL A 164 31.27 -42.03 2.34
N LEU A 165 32.43 -41.41 2.54
CA LEU A 165 33.69 -42.13 2.70
C LEU A 165 33.78 -42.86 4.05
N ILE A 166 33.32 -42.23 5.13
CA ILE A 166 33.25 -42.84 6.47
C ILE A 166 32.32 -44.06 6.48
N VAL A 167 31.19 -43.97 5.78
CA VAL A 167 30.19 -45.05 5.71
C VAL A 167 30.64 -46.23 4.83
N LEU A 168 31.53 -46.02 3.85
CA LEU A 168 32.10 -47.13 3.07
C LEU A 168 33.23 -47.88 3.80
N THR A 169 33.85 -47.25 4.81
CA THR A 169 34.96 -47.84 5.57
C THR A 169 34.55 -48.48 6.91
N SER A 170 33.25 -48.50 7.25
CA SER A 170 32.69 -49.11 8.47
C SER A 170 31.76 -50.27 8.19
#